data_AF-A0A2B3TS92-F1
#
_entry.id   AF-A0A2B3TS92-F1
#
_cell.length_a   1.000
_cell.length_b   1.000
_cell.length_c   1.000
_cell.angle_alpha   90.00
_cell.angle_beta   90.00
_cell.angle_gamma   90.00
#
_symmetry.space_group_name_H-M   'P 1'
#
loop_
_entity.id
_entity.type
_entity.pdbx_description
1 polymer ?
#
loop_
_entity_poly.entity_id
_entity_poly.type
_entity_poly.pdbx_seq_one_letter_code
_entity_poly.pdbx_strand_id
1 'polypeptide(L)' 'MTNTKVGQTKVEGTKVWKDGNGEGRPEIIKVDLLQNGKVIDTKEVSAASEWKYVFTDLASYDTEGKAYKYEVK' A
#
# COMPACT_ATOMS: atom_id res chain seq x y z
N MET A 1 19.31 13.23 20.37
CA MET A 1 18.10 12.74 19.67
C MET A 1 18.46 11.36 19.12
N THR A 2 17.97 10.29 19.75
CA THR A 2 18.31 8.93 19.33
C THR A 2 17.48 8.60 18.09
N ASN A 3 18.12 8.56 16.92
CA ASN A 3 17.49 8.11 15.69
C ASN A 3 17.37 6.58 15.75
N THR A 4 16.33 6.08 16.43
CA THR A 4 15.98 4.67 16.41
C THR A 4 15.41 4.38 15.03
N LYS A 5 16.28 3.99 14.09
CA LYS A 5 15.91 3.46 12.78
C LYS A 5 15.25 2.09 12.99
N VAL A 6 14.01 2.09 13.49
CA VAL A 6 13.08 0.99 13.21
C VAL A 6 13.12 0.88 11.69
N GLY A 7 13.50 -0.28 11.13
CA GLY A 7 13.51 -0.45 9.69
C GLY A 7 12.17 0.05 9.15
N GLN A 8 12.17 1.15 8.41
CA GLN A 8 10.97 1.66 7.78
C GLN A 8 10.99 1.15 6.36
N THR A 9 9.92 0.49 5.97
CA THR A 9 9.71 0.04 4.61
C THR A 9 8.65 0.91 3.94
N LYS A 10 8.64 0.88 2.61
CA LYS A 10 7.59 1.48 1.80
C LYS A 10 6.97 0.43 0.91
N VAL A 11 5.67 0.53 0.70
CA VAL A 11 4.94 -0.31 -0.26
C VAL A 11 4.33 0.61 -1.30
N GLU A 12 4.79 0.52 -2.53
CA GLU A 12 4.29 1.32 -3.65
C GLU A 12 3.92 0.42 -4.82
N GLY A 13 2.95 0.88 -5.60
CA GLY A 13 2.49 0.15 -6.76
C GLY A 13 1.68 1.02 -7.70
N THR A 14 1.38 0.46 -8.86
CA THR A 14 0.57 1.12 -9.89
C THR A 14 -0.43 0.11 -10.41
N LYS A 15 -1.72 0.47 -10.39
CA LYS A 15 -2.76 -0.36 -10.98
C LYS A 15 -2.71 -0.18 -12.50
N VAL A 16 -2.29 -1.23 -13.19
CA VAL A 16 -2.36 -1.32 -14.65
C VAL A 16 -3.62 -2.07 -15.03
N TRP A 17 -4.42 -1.45 -15.88
CA TRP A 17 -5.60 -2.05 -16.45
C TRP A 17 -5.27 -2.62 -17.83
N LYS A 18 -5.74 -3.84 -18.10
CA LYS A 18 -5.67 -4.49 -19.42
C LYS A 18 -7.04 -4.49 -20.10
N ASP A 19 -7.83 -3.45 -19.84
CA ASP A 19 -9.07 -3.19 -20.52
C ASP A 19 -8.76 -2.43 -21.83
N GLY A 20 -9.23 -2.90 -22.97
CA GLY A 20 -8.84 -2.33 -24.26
C GLY A 20 -9.16 -0.84 -24.38
N ASN A 21 -10.33 -0.41 -23.90
CA ASN A 21 -10.82 0.96 -24.07
C ASN A 21 -11.25 1.65 -22.75
N GLY A 22 -11.02 1.03 -21.59
CA GLY A 22 -11.37 1.61 -20.29
C GLY A 22 -12.87 1.75 -19.98
N GLU A 23 -13.75 1.19 -20.82
CA GLU A 23 -15.21 1.26 -20.59
C GLU A 23 -15.60 0.48 -19.33
N GLY A 24 -16.37 1.12 -18.46
CA GLY A 24 -16.81 0.55 -17.18
C GLY A 24 -15.76 0.60 -16.05
N ARG A 25 -14.62 1.27 -16.26
CA ARG A 25 -13.65 1.47 -15.19
C ARG A 25 -14.25 2.36 -14.08
N PRO A 26 -14.17 1.97 -12.80
CA PRO A 26 -14.60 2.83 -11.72
C PRO A 26 -13.72 4.08 -11.66
N GLU A 27 -14.27 5.20 -11.18
CA GLU A 27 -13.51 6.44 -11.01
C GLU A 27 -12.45 6.31 -9.91
N ILE A 28 -12.75 5.50 -8.89
CA ILE A 28 -11.93 5.27 -7.70
C ILE A 28 -11.90 3.76 -7.39
N ILE A 29 -10.71 3.25 -7.09
CA ILE A 29 -10.52 1.94 -6.45
C ILE A 29 -10.01 2.14 -5.03
N LYS A 30 -10.28 1.16 -4.16
CA LYS A 30 -9.68 1.08 -2.83
C LYS A 30 -8.58 0.04 -2.87
N VAL A 31 -7.40 0.41 -2.40
CA VAL A 31 -6.25 -0.47 -2.21
C VAL A 31 -6.03 -0.62 -0.72
N ASP A 32 -6.23 -1.84 -0.22
CA ASP A 32 -6.03 -2.15 1.19
C ASP A 32 -4.60 -2.62 1.41
N LEU A 33 -3.91 -2.01 2.37
CA LEU A 33 -2.64 -2.50 2.88
C LEU A 33 -2.88 -3.43 4.06
N LEU A 34 -2.45 -4.67 3.92
CA LEU A 34 -2.51 -5.68 4.96
C LEU A 34 -1.14 -5.86 5.60
N GLN A 35 -1.09 -5.83 6.93
CA GLN A 35 0.05 -6.21 7.74
C GLN A 35 -0.27 -7.54 8.43
N ASN A 36 0.53 -8.57 8.19
CA ASN A 36 0.30 -9.94 8.71
C ASN A 36 -1.13 -10.45 8.45
N GLY A 37 -1.72 -10.08 7.31
CA GLY A 37 -3.08 -10.48 6.92
C GLY A 37 -4.21 -9.61 7.49
N LYS A 38 -3.91 -8.57 8.26
CA LYS A 38 -4.89 -7.60 8.78
C LYS A 38 -4.79 -6.27 8.04
N VAL A 39 -5.91 -5.71 7.61
CA VAL A 39 -5.94 -4.35 7.02
C VAL A 39 -5.50 -3.33 8.07
N ILE A 40 -4.49 -2.54 7.73
CA ILE A 40 -3.95 -1.46 8.58
C ILE A 40 -4.13 -0.07 7.98
N ASP A 41 -4.29 0.01 6.65
CA ASP A 41 -4.51 1.26 5.92
C ASP A 41 -5.27 0.96 4.61
N THR A 42 -5.98 1.95 4.10
CA THR A 42 -6.72 1.88 2.83
C THR A 42 -6.51 3.18 2.07
N LYS A 43 -6.11 3.08 0.80
CA LYS A 43 -5.98 4.24 -0.09
C LYS A 43 -7.00 4.20 -1.22
N GLU A 44 -7.63 5.35 -1.42
CA GLU A 44 -8.43 5.61 -2.61
C GLU A 44 -7.49 6.04 -3.75
N VAL A 45 -7.56 5.32 -4.86
CA VAL A 45 -6.70 5.48 -6.02
C VAL A 45 -7.59 5.74 -7.23
N SER A 46 -7.27 6.77 -7.99
CA SER A 46 -8.05 7.19 -9.15
C SER A 46 -7.15 7.49 -10.35
N ALA A 47 -7.78 7.78 -11.49
CA ALA A 47 -7.07 8.30 -12.66
C ALA A 47 -6.28 9.59 -12.36
N ALA A 48 -6.76 10.44 -11.45
CA ALA A 48 -6.06 11.67 -11.05
C ALA A 48 -4.73 11.39 -10.34
N SER A 49 -4.65 10.27 -9.59
CA SER A 49 -3.41 9.78 -8.98
C SER A 49 -2.56 8.92 -9.94
N GLU A 50 -2.88 8.91 -11.23
CA GLU A 50 -2.27 8.02 -12.24
C GLU A 50 -2.34 6.54 -11.86
N TRP A 51 -3.37 6.15 -11.11
CA TRP A 51 -3.50 4.80 -10.55
C TRP A 51 -2.34 4.34 -9.65
N LYS A 52 -1.57 5.28 -9.10
CA LYS A 52 -0.42 5.02 -8.21
C LYS A 52 -0.85 5.10 -6.75
N TYR A 53 -0.25 4.24 -5.93
CA TYR A 53 -0.36 4.33 -4.48
C TYR A 53 1.00 4.12 -3.83
N VAL A 54 1.16 4.73 -2.66
CA VAL A 54 2.35 4.61 -1.83
C VAL A 54 1.93 4.58 -0.37
N PHE A 55 2.43 3.60 0.37
CA PHE A 55 2.33 3.52 1.81
C PHE A 55 3.74 3.72 2.37
N THR A 56 3.92 4.76 3.18
CA THR A 56 5.19 5.12 3.81
C THR A 56 5.16 4.80 5.29
N ASP A 57 6.31 4.92 5.96
CA ASP A 57 6.42 4.84 7.42
C ASP A 57 5.96 3.50 8.02
N LEU A 58 6.06 2.42 7.23
CA LEU A 58 5.68 1.08 7.67
C LEU A 58 6.79 0.45 8.49
N ALA A 59 6.49 0.05 9.73
CA ALA A 59 7.46 -0.65 10.56
C ALA A 59 7.87 -1.99 9.92
N SER A 60 9.15 -2.34 9.92
CA SER A 60 9.62 -3.64 9.43
C SER A 60 9.40 -4.76 10.43
N TYR A 61 9.33 -4.46 11.73
CA TYR A 61 9.27 -5.45 12.80
C TYR A 61 8.27 -5.05 13.89
N ASP A 62 7.66 -6.03 14.53
CA ASP A 62 6.82 -5.83 15.71
C ASP A 62 7.64 -5.58 16.99
N THR A 63 6.95 -5.40 18.12
CA THR A 63 7.58 -5.15 19.43
C THR A 63 8.41 -6.34 19.94
N GLU A 64 8.18 -7.53 19.40
CA GLU A 64 8.90 -8.76 19.73
C GLU A 64 10.08 -9.03 18.77
N GLY A 65 10.27 -8.16 17.77
CA GLY A 65 11.33 -8.28 16.77
C GLY A 65 11.00 -9.19 15.59
N LYS A 66 9.74 -9.63 15.41
CA LYS A 66 9.32 -10.43 14.26
C LYS A 66 8.99 -9.53 13.07
N ALA A 67 9.46 -9.92 11.89
CA ALA A 67 9.24 -9.15 10.67
C ALA A 67 7.76 -9.10 10.27
N TYR A 68 7.27 -7.92 9.93
CA TYR A 68 5.94 -7.73 9.36
C TYR A 68 5.92 -8.16 7.89
N LYS A 69 4.88 -8.90 7.51
CA LYS A 69 4.55 -9.20 6.11
C LYS A 69 3.53 -8.19 5.61
N TYR A 70 3.85 -7.49 4.52
CA TYR A 70 2.94 -6.55 3.89
C TYR A 70 2.40 -7.11 2.57
N GLU A 71 1.10 -6.96 2.36
CA GLU A 71 0.39 -7.35 1.15
C GLU A 71 -0.62 -6.26 0.77
N VAL A 72 -0.92 -6.14 -0.53
CA VAL A 72 -1.93 -5.20 -1.04
C VAL A 72 -3.07 -5.97 -1.69
N LYS A 73 -4.31 -5.52 -1.48
CA LYS A 73 -5.52 -6.11 -2.07
C LYS A 73 -6.37 -5.07 -2.80
#